data_AF-A0A6G3Z7U6-F1
#
_entry.id   AF-A0A6G3Z7U6-F1
#
_cell.length_a   1.000
_cell.length_b   1.000
_cell.length_c   1.000
_cell.angle_alpha   90.00
_cell.angle_beta   90.00
_cell.angle_gamma   90.00
#
_symmetry.space_group_name_H-M   'P 1'
#
loop_
_entity.id
_entity.type
_entity.pdbx_description
1 polymer ?
#
loop_
_entity_poly.entity_id
_entity_poly.type
_entity_poly.pdbx_seq_one_letter_code
_entity_poly.pdbx_strand_id
1 'polypeptide(L)'
;IPFGIYPRNKTPIQVVGHQCGTCVFGTDPTRSVLDLNCKTHDVDNLYVVDGSFFPSSSGVNPTLTIIANALRVGDRLLERLC
;
A
#
# COMPACT_ATOMS: atom_id res chain seq x y z
N ILE A 1 -25.60 -24.57 -7.73
CA ILE A 1 -26.05 -24.10 -6.40
C ILE A 1 -26.58 -22.67 -6.54
N PRO A 2 -27.83 -22.37 -6.14
CA PRO A 2 -28.40 -21.03 -6.24
C PRO A 2 -27.60 -20.03 -5.39
N PHE A 3 -27.38 -18.83 -5.92
CA PHE A 3 -26.63 -17.75 -5.26
C PHE A 3 -27.20 -17.31 -3.90
N GLY A 4 -28.44 -17.73 -3.57
CA GLY A 4 -29.15 -17.40 -2.33
C GLY A 4 -28.89 -18.29 -1.11
N ILE A 5 -28.06 -19.34 -1.22
CA ILE A 5 -27.79 -20.29 -0.10
C ILE A 5 -26.46 -19.96 0.63
N TYR A 6 -25.69 -18.97 0.17
CA TYR A 6 -24.52 -18.49 0.91
C TYR A 6 -24.97 -17.49 1.99
N PRO A 7 -24.90 -17.82 3.29
CA PRO A 7 -25.09 -16.84 4.35
C PRO A 7 -23.98 -15.79 4.25
N ARG A 8 -24.32 -14.60 3.77
CA ARG A 8 -23.39 -13.47 3.69
C ARG A 8 -23.36 -12.79 5.05
N ASN A 9 -22.43 -13.19 5.91
CA ASN A 9 -22.18 -12.45 7.14
C ASN A 9 -21.72 -11.04 6.78
N LYS A 10 -22.38 -10.01 7.33
CA LYS A 10 -21.94 -8.63 7.20
C LYS A 10 -20.69 -8.45 8.06
N THR A 11 -19.53 -8.45 7.43
CA THR A 11 -18.26 -8.13 8.09
C THR A 11 -18.23 -6.63 8.43
N PRO A 12 -18.06 -6.23 9.71
CA PRO A 12 -17.90 -4.82 10.08
C PRO A 12 -16.68 -4.19 9.38
N ILE A 13 -16.74 -2.91 9.03
CA ILE A 13 -15.63 -2.18 8.38
C ILE A 13 -14.31 -2.29 9.17
N GLN A 14 -14.42 -2.36 10.51
CA GLN A 14 -13.31 -2.44 11.45
C GLN A 14 -12.45 -3.70 11.28
N VAL A 15 -13.03 -4.81 10.79
CA VAL A 15 -12.34 -6.11 10.70
C VAL A 15 -11.95 -6.48 9.26
N VAL A 16 -12.18 -5.60 8.29
CA VAL A 16 -11.78 -5.83 6.88
C VAL A 16 -10.27 -5.87 6.73
N GLY A 17 -9.54 -5.07 7.51
CA GLY A 17 -8.06 -5.07 7.52
C GLY A 17 -7.40 -4.60 6.23
N HIS A 18 -8.13 -3.99 5.29
CA HIS A 18 -7.61 -3.47 4.02
C HIS A 18 -7.51 -1.94 4.01
N GLN A 19 -7.05 -1.34 5.10
CA GLN A 19 -6.80 0.10 5.15
C GLN A 19 -5.61 0.44 4.26
N CYS A 20 -5.78 1.45 3.41
CA CYS A 20 -4.82 1.87 2.40
C CYS A 20 -4.73 3.40 2.35
N GLY A 21 -3.62 3.94 1.86
CA GLY A 21 -3.51 5.36 1.48
C GLY A 21 -3.19 6.34 2.59
N THR A 22 -2.78 5.88 3.78
CA THR A 22 -2.39 6.74 4.90
C THR A 22 -1.07 7.48 4.70
N CYS A 23 -0.20 6.99 3.80
CA CYS A 23 1.06 7.61 3.40
C CYS A 23 1.22 7.48 1.88
N VAL A 24 0.29 8.09 1.16
CA VAL A 24 0.18 7.95 -0.29
C VAL A 24 1.48 8.32 -1.01
N PHE A 25 1.86 7.53 -2.01
CA PHE A 25 2.97 7.86 -2.88
C PHE A 25 2.57 8.80 -4.02
N GLY A 26 3.52 9.53 -4.59
CA GLY A 26 3.25 10.43 -5.70
C GLY A 26 4.47 11.22 -6.15
N THR A 27 4.28 11.98 -7.22
CA THR A 27 5.32 12.87 -7.77
C THR A 27 5.26 14.28 -7.19
N ASP A 28 4.16 14.63 -6.52
CA ASP A 28 3.93 15.96 -5.95
C ASP A 28 4.03 15.90 -4.41
N PRO A 29 5.09 16.46 -3.81
CA PRO A 29 5.28 16.44 -2.35
C PRO A 29 4.22 17.25 -1.58
N THR A 30 3.45 18.12 -2.25
CA THR A 30 2.33 18.84 -1.62
C THR A 30 1.06 18.00 -1.52
N ARG A 31 1.01 16.86 -2.23
CA ARG A 31 -0.16 15.97 -2.32
C ARG A 31 0.15 14.53 -1.97
N SER A 32 1.41 14.21 -1.66
CA SER A 32 1.86 12.85 -1.33
C SER A 32 2.90 12.87 -0.23
N VAL A 33 2.93 11.81 0.56
CA VAL A 33 3.89 11.63 1.66
C VAL A 33 5.19 11.03 1.13
N LEU A 34 5.06 10.11 0.16
CA LEU A 34 6.18 9.35 -0.38
C LEU A 34 6.41 9.68 -1.87
N ASP A 35 7.65 9.54 -2.32
CA ASP A 35 7.97 9.45 -3.74
C ASP A 35 7.55 8.07 -4.32
N LEU A 36 7.73 7.87 -5.63
CA LEU A 36 7.39 6.60 -6.29
C LEU A 36 8.27 5.41 -5.86
N ASN A 37 9.28 5.63 -5.02
CA ASN A 37 10.14 4.60 -4.44
C ASN A 37 9.84 4.37 -2.96
N CYS A 38 8.70 4.88 -2.48
CA CYS A 38 8.28 4.77 -1.08
C CYS A 38 9.23 5.46 -0.10
N LYS A 39 10.08 6.38 -0.57
CA LYS A 39 10.89 7.26 0.26
C LYS A 39 10.07 8.47 0.65
N THR A 40 10.17 8.94 1.88
CA THR A 40 9.55 10.21 2.26
C THR A 40 10.19 11.38 1.51
N HIS A 41 9.40 12.41 1.19
CA HIS A 41 9.91 13.59 0.47
C HIS A 41 10.84 14.47 1.33
N ASP A 42 10.63 14.47 2.64
CA ASP A 42 11.28 15.35 3.62
C ASP A 42 12.51 14.72 4.29
N VAL A 43 12.54 13.39 4.44
CA VAL A 43 13.66 12.66 5.06
C VAL A 43 14.29 11.68 4.08
N ASP A 44 15.60 11.82 3.87
CA ASP A 44 16.30 11.13 2.79
C ASP A 44 16.48 9.62 3.01
N ASN A 45 16.53 9.15 4.26
CA ASN A 45 16.76 7.74 4.61
C ASN A 45 15.54 7.08 5.28
N LEU A 46 14.35 7.65 5.12
CA LEU A 46 13.11 7.14 5.69
C LEU A 46 12.19 6.62 4.58
N TYR A 47 11.70 5.39 4.77
CA TYR A 47 10.88 4.68 3.80
C TYR A 47 9.66 4.06 4.50
N VAL A 48 8.52 4.04 3.80
CA VAL A 48 7.28 3.39 4.28
C VAL A 48 6.81 2.37 3.25
N VAL A 49 6.82 1.09 3.61
CA VAL A 49 6.68 -0.02 2.66
C VAL A 49 5.60 -1.00 3.12
N ASP A 50 4.35 -0.54 3.13
CA ASP A 50 3.17 -1.30 3.57
C ASP A 50 1.90 -0.92 2.76
N GLY A 51 0.68 -1.15 3.26
CA GLY A 51 -0.56 -0.76 2.57
C GLY A 51 -0.78 0.76 2.43
N SER A 52 -0.01 1.59 3.12
CA SER A 52 -0.20 3.03 3.16
C SER A 52 0.14 3.75 1.85
N PHE A 53 1.00 3.18 0.98
CA PHE A 53 1.47 3.85 -0.25
C PHE A 53 0.40 3.97 -1.33
N PHE A 54 -0.66 3.15 -1.25
CA PHE A 54 -1.69 3.06 -2.28
C PHE A 54 -2.43 4.39 -2.50
N PRO A 55 -2.49 4.95 -3.72
CA PRO A 55 -3.30 6.12 -4.08
C PRO A 55 -4.80 5.97 -3.79
N SER A 56 -5.28 4.73 -3.82
CA SER A 56 -6.66 4.37 -3.58
C SER A 56 -6.74 2.92 -3.13
N SER A 57 -7.83 2.54 -2.47
CA SER A 57 -8.09 1.13 -2.16
C SER A 57 -8.14 0.30 -3.44
N SER A 58 -7.48 -0.86 -3.45
CA SER A 58 -7.46 -1.78 -4.59
C SER A 58 -8.82 -2.43 -4.88
N GLY A 59 -9.79 -2.35 -3.97
CA GLY A 59 -11.09 -3.06 -4.07
C GLY A 59 -10.98 -4.59 -3.97
N VAL A 60 -9.76 -5.13 -3.97
CA VAL A 60 -9.38 -6.53 -3.79
C VAL A 60 -8.32 -6.64 -2.69
N ASN A 61 -7.95 -7.86 -2.31
CA ASN A 61 -6.91 -8.09 -1.29
C ASN A 61 -5.58 -7.40 -1.69
N PRO A 62 -5.04 -6.48 -0.87
CA PRO A 62 -3.86 -5.68 -1.22
C PRO A 62 -2.53 -6.43 -0.96
N THR A 63 -2.55 -7.56 -0.25
CA THR A 63 -1.36 -8.22 0.31
C THR A 63 -0.29 -8.50 -0.74
N LEU A 64 -0.66 -9.10 -1.87
CA LEU A 64 0.32 -9.46 -2.90
C LEU A 64 0.93 -8.23 -3.56
N THR A 65 0.15 -7.16 -3.73
CA THR A 65 0.64 -5.87 -4.23
C THR A 65 1.59 -5.20 -3.24
N ILE A 66 1.32 -5.30 -1.93
CA ILE A 66 2.24 -4.81 -0.89
C ILE A 66 3.58 -5.56 -0.97
N ILE A 67 3.54 -6.89 -1.04
CA ILE A 67 4.75 -7.73 -1.14
C ILE A 67 5.54 -7.38 -2.41
N ALA A 68 4.87 -7.30 -3.57
CA ALA A 68 5.52 -6.96 -4.83
C ALA A 68 6.18 -5.58 -4.78
N ASN A 69 5.51 -4.59 -4.20
CA ASN A 69 6.07 -3.25 -4.04
C ASN A 69 7.25 -3.24 -3.06
N ALA A 70 7.20 -4.03 -1.98
CA ALA A 70 8.28 -4.13 -1.02
C ALA A 70 9.56 -4.70 -1.65
N LEU A 71 9.45 -5.74 -2.47
CA LEU A 71 10.58 -6.28 -3.21
C LEU A 71 11.17 -5.25 -4.18
N ARG A 72 10.32 -4.55 -4.95
CA ARG A 72 10.76 -3.48 -5.86
C ARG A 72 11.52 -2.36 -5.14
N VAL A 73 11.05 -1.94 -3.96
CA VAL A 73 11.74 -0.92 -3.14
C VAL A 73 13.05 -1.47 -2.57
N GLY A 74 13.07 -2.74 -2.16
CA GLY A 74 14.28 -3.45 -1.72
C GLY A 74 15.37 -3.44 -2.78
N ASP A 75 15.03 -3.75 -4.04
CA ASP A 75 15.98 -3.68 -5.17
C ASP A 75 16.56 -2.27 -5.33
N ARG A 76 15.72 -1.23 -5.23
CA ARG A 76 16.18 0.17 -5.29
C ARG A 76 17.09 0.56 -4.11
N LEU A 77 16.83 0.02 -2.92
CA LEU A 77 17.69 0.25 -1.76
C LEU A 77 19.06 -0.38 -1.96
N LEU A 78 19.12 -1.58 -2.54
CA LEU A 78 20.40 -2.21 -2.90
C LEU A 78 21.18 -1.35 -3.89
N GLU A 79 20.54 -0.84 -4.95
CA GLU A 79 21.19 0.07 -5.92
C GLU A 79 21.74 1.35 -5.29
N ARG A 80 21.13 1.81 -4.20
CA ARG A 80 21.48 3.07 -3.55
C ARG A 80 22.56 2.93 -2.48
N LEU A 81 22.59 1.78 -1.81
CA LEU A 81 23.43 1.54 -0.63
C LEU A 81 24.66 0.67 -0.93
N CYS A 82 24.63 -0.11 -2.02
CA CYS A 82 25.77 -0.89 -2.51
C CYS A 82 26.52 -0.12 -3.60
#